data_AF-A0A524EEG1-F1
#
_entry.id   AF-A0A524EEG1-F1
#
_cell.length_a   1.000
_cell.length_b   1.000
_cell.length_c   1.000
_cell.angle_alpha   90.00
_cell.angle_beta   90.00
_cell.angle_gamma   90.00
#
_symmetry.space_group_name_H-M   'P 1'
#
loop_
_entity.id
_entity.type
_entity.pdbx_description
1 polymer ?
#
loop_
_entity_poly.entity_id
_entity_poly.type
_entity_poly.pdbx_seq_one_letter_code
_entity_poly.pdbx_strand_id
1 'polypeptide(L)'
;MSPDWMHTRLVVVATAILGPVYFFLLMFILPFTLSPFTEPLYNIMFHYVVTPLVFSAPWMGIIYNSRYRFANTVHHMHDSTSSVPLRWRVFYGTNAAFVLAFFVLPIVTPPLAILGGLYVAGVVFYRVGVGKLGGGKLASALAVLIAIALCILPAIILLQFIPEYVLVWQEILATWSSFWVKIVYGIAQCLVNSLSFGAPVYFLYFAAQEYDRGVYGEVYTPTPTKWIRIAEAVIFIIFISLYLPPVPTPLGTIPFLDRSDLFNQYINWVSLGVVVILTLVKKLLGVENDTTLGGASNIVIVGMFLVVELFFKTDLLIVTLIIWLAFLLYASVFIANFLRASPREMY
;
A
#
# COMPACT_ATOMS: atom_id res chain seq x y z
N MET A 1 -24.83 4.43 15.55
CA MET A 1 -24.03 3.53 14.69
C MET A 1 -22.87 4.34 14.17
N SER A 2 -21.63 4.04 14.57
CA SER A 2 -20.49 4.90 14.23
C SER A 2 -20.16 4.78 12.73
N PRO A 3 -19.66 5.83 12.06
CA PRO A 3 -19.29 5.79 10.64
C PRO A 3 -18.13 4.83 10.29
N ASP A 4 -17.40 4.32 11.28
CA ASP A 4 -16.10 3.67 11.08
C ASP A 4 -16.18 2.28 10.44
N TRP A 5 -17.26 1.54 10.66
CA TRP A 5 -17.45 0.21 10.08
C TRP A 5 -17.60 0.24 8.55
N MET A 6 -18.18 1.32 8.01
CA MET A 6 -18.39 1.44 6.57
C MET A 6 -17.06 1.63 5.84
N HIS A 7 -16.15 2.41 6.42
CA HIS A 7 -14.84 2.69 5.84
C HIS A 7 -13.96 1.43 5.78
N THR A 8 -13.93 0.63 6.85
CA THR A 8 -13.11 -0.60 6.89
C THR A 8 -13.61 -1.66 5.91
N ARG A 9 -14.94 -1.79 5.74
CA ARG A 9 -15.54 -2.69 4.76
C ARG A 9 -15.30 -2.23 3.32
N LEU A 10 -15.38 -0.92 3.08
CA LEU A 10 -15.08 -0.36 1.76
C LEU A 10 -13.65 -0.69 1.34
N VAL A 11 -12.68 -0.66 2.26
CA VAL A 11 -11.29 -1.07 1.96
C VAL A 11 -11.21 -2.54 1.54
N VAL A 12 -11.92 -3.46 2.21
CA VAL A 12 -11.93 -4.87 1.83
C VAL A 12 -12.54 -5.07 0.45
N VAL A 13 -13.67 -4.42 0.16
CA VAL A 13 -14.32 -4.49 -1.16
C VAL A 13 -13.43 -3.88 -2.25
N ALA A 14 -12.84 -2.72 -1.99
CA ALA A 14 -11.92 -2.07 -2.91
C ALA A 14 -10.72 -2.99 -3.19
N THR A 15 -10.15 -3.64 -2.18
CA THR A 15 -9.03 -4.57 -2.35
C THR A 15 -9.43 -5.79 -3.19
N ALA A 16 -10.65 -6.32 -3.00
CA ALA A 16 -11.18 -7.41 -3.79
C ALA A 16 -11.42 -7.04 -5.26
N ILE A 17 -11.71 -5.78 -5.57
CA ILE A 17 -11.85 -5.30 -6.96
C ILE A 17 -10.48 -4.97 -7.56
N LEU A 18 -9.62 -4.30 -6.80
CA LEU A 18 -8.31 -3.85 -7.25
C LEU A 18 -7.35 -5.01 -7.52
N GLY A 19 -7.45 -6.13 -6.79
CA GLY A 19 -6.61 -7.30 -7.02
C GLY A 19 -6.70 -7.85 -8.46
N PRO A 20 -7.89 -8.26 -8.94
CA PRO A 20 -8.09 -8.68 -10.32
C PRO A 20 -7.70 -7.63 -11.36
N VAL A 21 -8.05 -6.35 -11.13
CA VAL A 21 -7.68 -5.24 -12.03
C VAL A 21 -6.16 -5.11 -12.12
N TYR A 22 -5.46 -5.20 -11.00
CA TYR A 22 -4.00 -5.16 -10.95
C TYR A 22 -3.38 -6.29 -11.77
N PHE A 23 -3.81 -7.54 -11.59
CA PHE A 23 -3.23 -8.66 -12.35
C PHE A 23 -3.54 -8.57 -13.84
N PHE A 24 -4.71 -8.08 -14.21
CA PHE A 24 -5.04 -7.80 -15.60
C PHE A 24 -4.10 -6.75 -16.20
N LEU A 25 -3.90 -5.61 -15.52
CA LEU A 25 -2.98 -4.56 -15.94
C LEU A 25 -1.53 -5.04 -15.98
N LEU A 26 -1.12 -5.90 -15.03
CA LEU A 26 0.22 -6.48 -14.99
C LEU A 26 0.55 -7.19 -16.30
N MET A 27 -0.40 -7.93 -16.90
CA MET A 27 -0.16 -8.64 -18.16
C MET A 27 0.12 -7.70 -19.35
N PHE A 28 -0.32 -6.44 -19.31
CA PHE A 28 0.02 -5.43 -20.32
C PHE A 28 1.39 -4.79 -20.11
N ILE A 29 1.89 -4.83 -18.89
CA ILE A 29 3.14 -4.16 -18.50
C ILE A 29 4.33 -5.13 -18.64
N LEU A 30 4.10 -6.45 -18.57
CA LEU A 30 5.17 -7.43 -18.71
C LEU A 30 5.88 -7.30 -20.08
N PRO A 31 7.22 -7.36 -20.13
CA PRO A 31 7.99 -7.20 -21.37
C PRO A 31 7.99 -8.46 -22.26
N PHE A 32 7.27 -9.50 -21.86
CA PHE A 32 7.16 -10.77 -22.57
C PHE A 32 5.71 -11.27 -22.54
N THR A 33 5.42 -12.22 -23.42
CA THR A 33 4.12 -12.88 -23.51
C THR A 33 4.25 -14.35 -23.16
N LEU A 34 3.35 -14.85 -22.31
CA LEU A 34 3.27 -16.27 -21.99
C LEU A 34 2.66 -17.04 -23.17
N SER A 35 3.49 -17.82 -23.87
CA SER A 35 3.09 -18.52 -25.10
C SER A 35 3.30 -20.05 -25.03
N PRO A 36 2.50 -20.79 -24.22
CA PRO A 36 2.65 -22.23 -24.12
C PRO A 36 2.07 -23.02 -25.30
N PHE A 37 1.31 -22.38 -26.20
CA PHE A 37 0.64 -23.02 -27.33
C PHE A 37 1.30 -22.67 -28.67
N THR A 38 1.06 -23.51 -29.68
CA THR A 38 1.51 -23.24 -31.06
C THR A 38 0.67 -22.18 -31.77
N GLU A 39 -0.63 -22.12 -31.46
CA GLU A 39 -1.57 -21.19 -32.09
C GLU A 39 -1.50 -19.78 -31.44
N PRO A 40 -1.30 -18.71 -32.24
CA PRO A 40 -1.15 -17.34 -31.70
C PRO A 40 -2.37 -16.85 -30.92
N LEU A 41 -3.59 -17.19 -31.38
CA LEU A 41 -4.83 -16.76 -30.71
C LEU A 41 -4.93 -17.33 -29.29
N TYR A 42 -4.55 -18.59 -29.09
CA TYR A 42 -4.59 -19.22 -27.77
C TYR A 42 -3.54 -18.64 -26.83
N ASN A 43 -2.37 -18.24 -27.34
CA ASN A 43 -1.37 -17.54 -26.53
C ASN A 43 -1.86 -16.17 -26.06
N ILE A 44 -2.52 -15.40 -26.94
CA ILE A 44 -3.11 -14.10 -26.58
C ILE A 44 -4.18 -14.29 -25.49
N MET A 45 -5.10 -15.24 -25.67
CA MET A 45 -6.13 -15.54 -24.67
C MET A 45 -5.53 -16.04 -23.35
N PHE A 46 -4.49 -16.86 -23.42
CA PHE A 46 -3.82 -17.39 -22.24
C PHE A 46 -3.13 -16.30 -21.44
N HIS A 47 -2.40 -15.41 -22.11
CA HIS A 47 -1.68 -14.30 -21.50
C HIS A 47 -2.64 -13.25 -20.89
N TYR A 48 -3.60 -12.74 -21.66
CA TYR A 48 -4.43 -11.62 -21.22
C TYR A 48 -5.71 -12.01 -20.46
N VAL A 49 -6.14 -13.27 -20.50
CA VAL A 49 -7.38 -13.72 -19.83
C VAL A 49 -7.10 -14.80 -18.80
N VAL A 50 -6.48 -15.91 -19.19
CA VAL A 50 -6.32 -17.06 -18.28
C VAL A 50 -5.34 -16.74 -17.15
N THR A 51 -4.17 -16.19 -17.48
CA THR A 51 -3.13 -15.86 -16.51
C THR A 51 -3.60 -14.91 -15.41
N PRO A 52 -4.22 -13.74 -15.70
CA PRO A 52 -4.66 -12.82 -14.66
C PRO A 52 -5.79 -13.40 -13.79
N LEU A 53 -6.65 -14.26 -14.36
CA LEU A 53 -7.66 -14.99 -13.58
C LEU A 53 -7.01 -15.98 -12.62
N VAL A 54 -6.03 -16.77 -13.08
CA VAL A 54 -5.31 -17.73 -12.23
C VAL A 54 -4.51 -17.02 -11.14
N PHE A 55 -3.89 -15.89 -11.44
CA PHE A 55 -3.15 -15.09 -10.47
C PHE A 55 -4.06 -14.40 -9.45
N SER A 56 -5.23 -13.90 -9.85
CA SER A 56 -6.16 -13.22 -8.93
C SER A 56 -6.94 -14.18 -8.02
N ALA A 57 -7.25 -15.39 -8.49
CA ALA A 57 -8.04 -16.38 -7.74
C ALA A 57 -7.56 -16.68 -6.31
N PRO A 58 -6.27 -16.97 -6.02
CA PRO A 58 -5.82 -17.23 -4.66
C PRO A 58 -6.00 -16.01 -3.74
N TRP A 59 -5.71 -14.80 -4.24
CA TRP A 59 -5.88 -13.56 -3.49
C TRP A 59 -7.35 -13.30 -3.16
N MET A 60 -8.24 -13.48 -4.14
CA MET A 60 -9.68 -13.38 -3.93
C MET A 60 -10.18 -14.39 -2.90
N GLY A 61 -9.68 -15.63 -2.96
CA GLY A 61 -9.98 -16.66 -1.96
C GLY A 61 -9.54 -16.25 -0.55
N ILE A 62 -8.33 -15.71 -0.40
CA ILE A 62 -7.80 -15.23 0.89
C ILE A 62 -8.65 -14.06 1.42
N ILE A 63 -8.95 -13.07 0.57
CA ILE A 63 -9.75 -11.90 0.94
C ILE A 63 -11.15 -12.32 1.37
N TYR A 64 -11.81 -13.20 0.61
CA TYR A 64 -13.15 -13.67 0.93
C TYR A 64 -13.21 -14.44 2.25
N ASN A 65 -12.26 -15.36 2.46
CA ASN A 65 -12.20 -16.18 3.67
C ASN A 65 -11.81 -15.38 4.91
N SER A 66 -10.98 -14.35 4.76
CA SER A 66 -10.48 -13.52 5.86
C SER A 66 -11.12 -12.13 5.91
N ARG A 67 -12.28 -11.91 5.26
CA ARG A 67 -12.87 -10.57 5.07
C ARG A 67 -13.08 -9.78 6.36
N TYR A 68 -13.60 -10.42 7.41
CA TYR A 68 -13.82 -9.77 8.71
C TYR A 68 -12.49 -9.47 9.39
N ARG A 69 -11.54 -10.40 9.30
CA ARG A 69 -10.19 -10.22 9.84
C ARG A 69 -9.49 -9.04 9.16
N PHE A 70 -9.56 -8.92 7.83
CA PHE A 70 -9.02 -7.77 7.10
C PHE A 70 -9.69 -6.46 7.52
N ALA A 71 -11.01 -6.40 7.63
CA ALA A 71 -11.72 -5.20 8.09
C ALA A 71 -11.27 -4.79 9.51
N ASN A 72 -11.18 -5.77 10.41
CA ASN A 72 -10.71 -5.57 11.78
C ASN A 72 -9.24 -5.15 11.84
N THR A 73 -8.38 -5.67 10.95
CA THR A 73 -6.99 -5.23 10.82
C THR A 73 -6.92 -3.75 10.43
N VAL A 74 -7.74 -3.31 9.47
CA VAL A 74 -7.78 -1.89 9.06
C VAL A 74 -8.19 -1.01 10.23
N HIS A 75 -9.18 -1.44 11.03
CA HIS A 75 -9.59 -0.74 12.24
C HIS A 75 -8.45 -0.65 13.27
N HIS A 76 -7.83 -1.78 13.63
CA HIS A 76 -6.70 -1.79 14.57
C HIS A 76 -5.49 -1.01 14.07
N MET A 77 -5.21 -1.05 12.77
CA MET A 77 -4.18 -0.22 12.17
C MET A 77 -4.53 1.26 12.26
N HIS A 78 -5.80 1.64 12.04
CA HIS A 78 -6.23 3.02 12.24
C HIS A 78 -5.99 3.46 13.68
N ASP A 79 -6.34 2.65 14.67
CA ASP A 79 -6.15 2.98 16.08
C ASP A 79 -4.66 3.03 16.46
N SER A 80 -3.88 2.03 16.04
CA SER A 80 -2.46 1.94 16.37
C SER A 80 -1.62 3.01 15.67
N THR A 81 -2.08 3.49 14.50
CA THR A 81 -1.39 4.53 13.71
C THR A 81 -2.08 5.88 13.77
N SER A 82 -3.19 6.02 14.50
CA SER A 82 -3.96 7.27 14.67
C SER A 82 -3.08 8.42 15.10
N SER A 83 -2.06 8.05 15.86
CA SER A 83 -1.10 8.88 16.53
C SER A 83 0.13 9.20 15.66
N VAL A 84 0.23 8.57 14.47
CA VAL A 84 1.17 8.95 13.42
C VAL A 84 0.49 10.01 12.53
N PRO A 85 1.12 11.19 12.30
CA PRO A 85 0.59 12.20 11.41
C PRO A 85 0.19 11.63 10.04
N LEU A 86 -0.94 12.10 9.50
CA LEU A 86 -1.52 11.58 8.25
C LEU A 86 -0.50 11.58 7.09
N ARG A 87 0.35 12.62 7.00
CA ARG A 87 1.40 12.75 5.97
C ARG A 87 2.29 11.51 5.86
N TRP A 88 2.73 10.98 7.00
CA TRP A 88 3.62 9.83 7.03
C TRP A 88 2.86 8.55 6.68
N ARG A 89 1.62 8.41 7.19
CA ARG A 89 0.77 7.26 6.84
C ARG A 89 0.52 7.16 5.34
N VAL A 90 0.23 8.29 4.68
CA VAL A 90 -0.02 8.31 3.23
C VAL A 90 1.25 8.02 2.44
N PHE A 91 2.37 8.66 2.78
CA PHE A 91 3.62 8.48 2.06
C PHE A 91 4.16 7.05 2.16
N TYR A 92 4.25 6.49 3.37
CA TYR A 92 4.73 5.12 3.54
C TYR A 92 3.71 4.08 3.13
N GLY A 93 2.41 4.36 3.28
CA GLY A 93 1.37 3.52 2.70
C GLY A 93 1.49 3.43 1.18
N THR A 94 1.78 4.55 0.51
CA THR A 94 1.99 4.60 -0.94
C THR A 94 3.26 3.85 -1.34
N ASN A 95 4.37 4.06 -0.64
CA ASN A 95 5.61 3.32 -0.89
C ASN A 95 5.44 1.82 -0.63
N ALA A 96 4.74 1.43 0.44
CA ALA A 96 4.45 0.04 0.73
C ALA A 96 3.55 -0.59 -0.33
N ALA A 97 2.52 0.13 -0.80
CA ALA A 97 1.66 -0.32 -1.90
C ALA A 97 2.46 -0.47 -3.20
N PHE A 98 3.39 0.44 -3.48
CA PHE A 98 4.30 0.35 -4.63
C PHE A 98 5.20 -0.89 -4.54
N VAL A 99 5.88 -1.11 -3.41
CA VAL A 99 6.71 -2.30 -3.19
C VAL A 99 5.88 -3.57 -3.29
N LEU A 100 4.69 -3.57 -2.69
CA LEU A 100 3.77 -4.69 -2.77
C LEU A 100 3.40 -4.98 -4.24
N ALA A 101 2.99 -3.97 -4.99
CA ALA A 101 2.53 -4.09 -6.37
C ALA A 101 3.63 -4.47 -7.35
N PHE A 102 4.84 -3.94 -7.24
CA PHE A 102 5.88 -4.20 -8.23
C PHE A 102 6.85 -5.29 -7.77
N PHE A 103 7.13 -5.43 -6.48
CA PHE A 103 8.16 -6.37 -6.02
C PHE A 103 7.56 -7.63 -5.41
N VAL A 104 6.55 -7.51 -4.55
CA VAL A 104 6.08 -8.67 -3.79
C VAL A 104 5.06 -9.48 -4.58
N LEU A 105 4.03 -8.84 -5.13
CA LEU A 105 2.94 -9.53 -5.82
C LEU A 105 3.41 -10.34 -7.04
N PRO A 106 4.26 -9.83 -7.96
CA PRO A 106 4.71 -10.62 -9.10
C PRO A 106 5.50 -11.86 -8.69
N ILE A 107 6.20 -11.81 -7.56
CA ILE A 107 7.05 -12.91 -7.07
C ILE A 107 6.23 -13.94 -6.29
N VAL A 108 5.37 -13.46 -5.39
CA VAL A 108 4.61 -14.32 -4.47
C VAL A 108 3.41 -14.96 -5.16
N THR A 109 2.83 -14.30 -6.18
CA THR A 109 1.58 -14.78 -6.78
C THR A 109 1.74 -16.10 -7.53
N PRO A 110 2.75 -16.32 -8.39
CA PRO A 110 2.91 -17.61 -9.08
C PRO A 110 2.98 -18.83 -8.13
N PRO A 111 3.82 -18.85 -7.07
CA PRO A 111 3.82 -19.97 -6.11
C PRO A 111 2.54 -20.00 -5.28
N LEU A 112 1.97 -18.84 -4.91
CA LEU A 112 0.71 -18.79 -4.17
C LEU A 112 -0.47 -19.33 -4.97
N ALA A 113 -0.48 -19.18 -6.30
CA ALA A 113 -1.50 -19.74 -7.17
C ALA A 113 -1.45 -21.28 -7.18
N ILE A 114 -0.25 -21.88 -7.13
CA ILE A 114 -0.09 -23.33 -6.97
C ILE A 114 -0.61 -23.77 -5.60
N LEU A 115 -0.17 -23.11 -4.52
CA LEU A 115 -0.61 -23.44 -3.17
C LEU A 115 -2.12 -23.27 -3.00
N GLY A 116 -2.69 -22.21 -3.56
CA GLY A 116 -4.12 -21.95 -3.58
C GLY A 116 -4.88 -22.99 -4.40
N GLY A 117 -4.35 -23.38 -5.57
CA GLY A 117 -4.87 -24.47 -6.39
C GLY A 117 -4.90 -25.79 -5.62
N LEU A 118 -3.80 -26.15 -4.96
CA LEU A 118 -3.69 -27.34 -4.11
C LEU A 118 -4.65 -27.31 -2.92
N TYR A 119 -4.79 -26.15 -2.27
CA TYR A 119 -5.73 -25.97 -1.17
C TYR A 119 -7.18 -26.18 -1.63
N VAL A 120 -7.60 -25.52 -2.71
CA VAL A 120 -8.94 -25.66 -3.27
C VAL A 120 -9.18 -27.10 -3.74
N ALA A 121 -8.21 -27.69 -4.44
CA ALA A 121 -8.22 -29.10 -4.84
C ALA A 121 -8.45 -30.03 -3.65
N GLY A 122 -7.72 -29.85 -2.55
CA GLY A 122 -7.86 -30.63 -1.32
C GLY A 122 -9.23 -30.46 -0.67
N VAL A 123 -9.75 -29.23 -0.62
CA VAL A 123 -11.09 -28.95 -0.07
C VAL A 123 -12.19 -29.60 -0.92
N VAL A 124 -12.10 -29.49 -2.24
CA VAL A 124 -13.06 -30.09 -3.19
C VAL A 124 -12.99 -31.61 -3.08
N PHE A 125 -11.80 -32.20 -3.06
CA PHE A 125 -11.61 -33.64 -2.87
C PHE A 125 -12.20 -34.13 -1.53
N TYR A 126 -11.96 -33.42 -0.44
CA TYR A 126 -12.49 -33.81 0.87
C TYR A 126 -14.01 -33.68 0.96
N ARG A 127 -14.60 -32.61 0.40
CA ARG A 127 -16.05 -32.38 0.49
C ARG A 127 -16.86 -33.25 -0.48
N VAL A 128 -16.36 -33.44 -1.70
CA VAL A 128 -17.05 -34.17 -2.77
C VAL A 128 -16.62 -35.65 -2.78
N GLY A 129 -15.31 -35.90 -2.74
CA GLY A 129 -14.72 -37.23 -2.87
C GLY A 129 -14.92 -38.14 -1.66
N VAL A 130 -14.90 -37.58 -0.43
CA VAL A 130 -15.17 -38.33 0.81
C VAL A 130 -16.68 -38.40 1.13
N GLY A 131 -17.54 -37.91 0.23
CA GLY A 131 -18.97 -38.21 0.27
C GLY A 131 -19.83 -37.35 1.19
N LYS A 132 -19.36 -36.18 1.67
CA LYS A 132 -20.23 -35.25 2.43
C LYS A 132 -21.40 -34.68 1.59
N LEU A 133 -21.31 -34.79 0.27
CA LEU A 133 -22.37 -34.40 -0.68
C LEU A 133 -23.04 -35.60 -1.38
N GLY A 134 -22.76 -36.84 -0.97
CA GLY A 134 -23.45 -38.05 -1.47
C GLY A 134 -23.19 -38.44 -2.93
N GLY A 135 -22.20 -37.85 -3.62
CA GLY A 135 -22.06 -37.93 -5.09
C GLY A 135 -21.55 -39.24 -5.71
N GLY A 136 -21.28 -40.30 -4.95
CA GLY A 136 -20.78 -41.57 -5.49
C GLY A 136 -19.39 -41.49 -6.18
N LYS A 137 -18.96 -42.61 -6.79
CA LYS A 137 -17.62 -42.77 -7.41
C LYS A 137 -17.36 -41.85 -8.62
N LEU A 138 -18.42 -41.41 -9.32
CA LEU A 138 -18.31 -40.52 -10.47
C LEU A 138 -18.07 -39.06 -10.05
N ALA A 139 -18.75 -38.59 -9.01
CA ALA A 139 -18.51 -37.24 -8.50
C ALA A 139 -17.11 -37.11 -7.88
N SER A 140 -16.61 -38.17 -7.22
CA SER A 140 -15.24 -38.17 -6.70
C SER A 140 -14.20 -38.13 -7.83
N ALA A 141 -14.42 -38.86 -8.93
CA ALA A 141 -13.54 -38.80 -10.11
C ALA A 141 -13.54 -37.42 -10.78
N LEU A 142 -14.71 -36.79 -10.96
CA LEU A 142 -14.81 -35.42 -11.48
C LEU A 142 -14.14 -34.39 -10.56
N ALA A 143 -14.30 -34.54 -9.25
CA ALA A 143 -13.65 -33.67 -8.26
C ALA A 143 -12.11 -33.77 -8.35
N VAL A 144 -11.56 -34.98 -8.53
CA VAL A 144 -10.12 -35.20 -8.73
C VAL A 144 -9.64 -34.57 -10.04
N LEU A 145 -10.39 -34.73 -11.14
CA LEU A 145 -10.04 -34.12 -12.43
C LEU A 145 -10.02 -32.59 -12.35
N ILE A 146 -11.02 -31.97 -11.70
CA ILE A 146 -11.07 -30.53 -11.49
C ILE A 146 -9.90 -30.08 -10.60
N ALA A 147 -9.61 -30.82 -9.53
CA ALA A 147 -8.47 -30.56 -8.64
C ALA A 147 -7.12 -30.59 -9.38
N ILE A 148 -6.92 -31.58 -10.25
CA ILE A 148 -5.72 -31.69 -11.09
C ILE A 148 -5.64 -30.52 -12.07
N ALA A 149 -6.75 -30.19 -12.76
CA ALA A 149 -6.82 -29.08 -13.70
C ALA A 149 -6.49 -27.73 -13.03
N LEU A 150 -6.98 -27.52 -11.80
CA LEU A 150 -6.69 -26.32 -10.99
C LEU A 150 -5.22 -26.21 -10.55
N CYS A 151 -4.48 -27.31 -10.54
CA CYS A 151 -3.04 -27.30 -10.21
C CYS A 151 -2.15 -27.20 -11.46
N ILE A 152 -2.57 -27.78 -12.59
CA ILE A 152 -1.81 -27.75 -13.84
C ILE A 152 -1.69 -26.32 -14.39
N LEU A 153 -2.78 -25.55 -14.40
CA LEU A 153 -2.78 -24.20 -14.96
C LEU A 153 -1.77 -23.25 -14.25
N PRO A 154 -1.81 -23.11 -12.90
CA PRO A 154 -0.77 -22.36 -12.18
C PRO A 154 0.65 -22.88 -12.42
N ALA A 155 0.83 -24.20 -12.53
CA ALA A 155 2.15 -24.80 -12.74
C ALA A 155 2.72 -24.44 -14.13
N ILE A 156 1.91 -24.49 -15.19
CA ILE A 156 2.32 -24.07 -16.54
C ILE A 156 2.72 -22.60 -16.53
N ILE A 157 1.91 -21.73 -15.91
CA ILE A 157 2.22 -20.31 -15.80
C ILE A 157 3.53 -20.10 -15.05
N LEU A 158 3.75 -20.77 -13.92
CA LEU A 158 5.00 -20.68 -13.17
C LEU A 158 6.20 -21.09 -14.02
N LEU A 159 6.12 -22.22 -14.73
CA LEU A 159 7.23 -22.71 -15.58
C LEU A 159 7.60 -21.73 -16.69
N GLN A 160 6.60 -21.06 -17.29
CA GLN A 160 6.82 -20.03 -18.31
C GLN A 160 7.33 -18.71 -17.71
N PHE A 161 6.95 -18.40 -16.46
CA PHE A 161 7.31 -17.15 -15.80
C PHE A 161 8.70 -17.21 -15.13
N ILE A 162 9.14 -18.37 -14.65
CA ILE A 162 10.47 -18.60 -14.03
C ILE A 162 11.64 -18.05 -14.87
N PRO A 163 11.80 -18.40 -16.16
CA PRO A 163 12.95 -17.93 -16.94
C PRO A 163 12.96 -16.40 -17.12
N GLU A 164 11.79 -15.78 -17.13
CA GLU A 164 11.60 -14.35 -17.36
C GLU A 164 11.76 -13.51 -16.08
N TYR A 165 11.91 -14.12 -14.90
CA TYR A 165 12.01 -13.39 -13.63
C TYR A 165 13.12 -12.35 -13.60
N VAL A 166 14.29 -12.68 -14.17
CA VAL A 166 15.43 -11.77 -14.19
C VAL A 166 15.11 -10.54 -15.03
N LEU A 167 14.43 -10.72 -16.17
CA LEU A 167 14.01 -9.63 -17.04
C LEU A 167 12.95 -8.76 -16.35
N VAL A 168 11.93 -9.37 -15.72
CA VAL A 168 10.96 -8.64 -14.88
C VAL A 168 11.67 -7.81 -13.83
N TRP A 169 12.63 -8.39 -13.12
CA TRP A 169 13.34 -7.71 -12.06
C TRP A 169 14.17 -6.52 -12.56
N GLN A 170 14.87 -6.70 -13.69
CA GLN A 170 15.64 -5.63 -14.31
C GLN A 170 14.75 -4.47 -14.77
N GLU A 171 13.62 -4.76 -15.40
CA GLU A 171 12.66 -3.73 -15.81
C GLU A 171 12.05 -2.99 -14.62
N ILE A 172 11.73 -3.71 -13.55
CA ILE A 172 11.18 -3.11 -12.32
C ILE A 172 12.24 -2.24 -11.62
N LEU A 173 13.50 -2.66 -11.60
CA LEU A 173 14.60 -1.83 -11.10
C LEU A 173 14.84 -0.61 -11.99
N ALA A 174 14.81 -0.77 -13.31
CA ALA A 174 14.92 0.33 -14.25
C ALA A 174 13.77 1.33 -14.09
N THR A 175 12.58 0.84 -13.72
CA THR A 175 11.39 1.66 -13.46
C THR A 175 11.59 2.67 -12.32
N TRP A 176 12.48 2.42 -11.35
CA TRP A 176 12.87 3.43 -10.35
C TRP A 176 13.48 4.69 -10.96
N SER A 177 14.21 4.53 -12.06
CA SER A 177 14.80 5.64 -12.79
C SER A 177 13.83 6.28 -13.79
N SER A 178 12.66 5.65 -14.00
CA SER A 178 11.66 6.12 -14.96
C SER A 178 11.08 7.47 -14.58
N PHE A 179 10.67 8.19 -15.61
CA PHE A 179 10.01 9.48 -15.50
C PHE A 179 8.74 9.42 -14.63
N TRP A 180 7.89 8.40 -14.83
CA TRP A 180 6.61 8.29 -14.15
C TRP A 180 6.75 7.97 -12.66
N VAL A 181 7.72 7.15 -12.26
CA VAL A 181 7.97 6.90 -10.83
C VAL A 181 8.48 8.16 -10.14
N LYS A 182 9.35 8.94 -10.80
CA LYS A 182 9.79 10.24 -10.28
C LYS A 182 8.62 11.19 -10.08
N ILE A 183 7.63 11.19 -10.97
CA ILE A 183 6.40 11.99 -10.82
C ILE A 183 5.59 11.51 -9.61
N VAL A 184 5.28 10.22 -9.52
CA VAL A 184 4.45 9.67 -8.42
C VAL A 184 5.11 9.95 -7.07
N TYR A 185 6.41 9.73 -6.97
CA TYR A 185 7.17 10.04 -5.77
C TYR A 185 7.22 11.54 -5.49
N GLY A 186 7.39 12.37 -6.53
CA GLY A 186 7.35 13.82 -6.42
C GLY A 186 6.04 14.36 -5.88
N ILE A 187 4.91 13.82 -6.36
CA ILE A 187 3.56 14.14 -5.85
C ILE A 187 3.46 13.74 -4.38
N ALA A 188 3.92 12.54 -4.02
CA ALA A 188 3.90 12.06 -2.64
C ALA A 188 4.75 12.97 -1.72
N GLN A 189 5.94 13.38 -2.16
CA GLN A 189 6.81 14.29 -1.44
C GLN A 189 6.19 15.69 -1.27
N CYS A 190 5.56 16.23 -2.32
CA CYS A 190 4.84 17.50 -2.26
C CYS A 190 3.68 17.44 -1.26
N LEU A 191 2.96 16.32 -1.20
CA LEU A 191 1.86 16.10 -0.26
C LEU A 191 2.37 16.04 1.19
N VAL A 192 3.48 15.33 1.43
CA VAL A 192 4.06 15.27 2.78
C VAL A 192 4.50 16.65 3.23
N ASN A 193 5.23 17.36 2.36
CA ASN A 193 5.75 18.67 2.68
C ASN A 193 4.62 19.67 2.93
N SER A 194 3.54 19.67 2.15
CA SER A 194 2.43 20.60 2.38
C SER A 194 1.75 20.35 3.73
N LEU A 195 1.51 19.09 4.08
CA LEU A 195 0.97 18.69 5.39
C LEU A 195 1.93 19.03 6.53
N SER A 196 3.25 19.06 6.28
CA SER A 196 4.23 19.48 7.28
C SER A 196 4.10 20.94 7.68
N PHE A 197 3.74 21.81 6.75
CA PHE A 197 3.52 23.23 7.05
C PHE A 197 2.23 23.47 7.85
N GLY A 198 1.23 22.59 7.75
CA GLY A 198 0.02 22.66 8.59
C GLY A 198 0.23 22.17 10.04
N ALA A 199 1.22 21.30 10.27
CA ALA A 199 1.44 20.66 11.57
C ALA A 199 1.72 21.65 12.74
N PRO A 200 2.52 22.72 12.59
CA PRO A 200 2.70 23.72 13.64
C PRO A 200 1.39 24.42 14.03
N VAL A 201 0.53 24.71 13.05
CA VAL A 201 -0.76 25.34 13.29
C VAL A 201 -1.65 24.41 14.10
N TYR A 202 -1.73 23.13 13.71
CA TYR A 202 -2.43 22.11 14.50
C TYR A 202 -1.90 22.01 15.94
N PHE A 203 -0.58 22.06 16.11
CA PHE A 203 0.06 21.99 17.42
C PHE A 203 -0.29 23.19 18.31
N LEU A 204 -0.28 24.41 17.76
CA LEU A 204 -0.65 25.62 18.50
C LEU A 204 -2.09 25.58 18.98
N TYR A 205 -3.03 25.19 18.11
CA TYR A 205 -4.43 25.04 18.52
C TYR A 205 -4.62 23.90 19.51
N PHE A 206 -3.88 22.80 19.39
CA PHE A 206 -3.90 21.74 20.39
C PHE A 206 -3.44 22.24 21.77
N ALA A 207 -2.35 23.01 21.81
CA ALA A 207 -1.88 23.61 23.06
C ALA A 207 -2.89 24.59 23.67
N ALA A 208 -3.56 25.41 22.83
CA ALA A 208 -4.63 26.30 23.28
C ALA A 208 -5.83 25.53 23.86
N GLN A 209 -6.22 24.41 23.25
CA GLN A 209 -7.31 23.57 23.76
C GLN A 209 -6.99 22.91 25.09
N GLU A 210 -5.74 22.48 25.28
CA GLU A 210 -5.32 21.88 26.55
C GLU A 210 -5.24 22.93 27.66
N TYR A 211 -4.84 24.16 27.33
CA TYR A 211 -4.93 25.30 28.23
C TYR A 211 -6.39 25.62 28.61
N ASP A 212 -7.29 25.68 27.62
CA ASP A 212 -8.72 25.95 27.86
C ASP A 212 -9.33 24.90 28.79
N ARG A 213 -9.01 23.61 28.57
CA ARG A 213 -9.44 22.52 29.46
C ARG A 213 -8.89 22.66 30.88
N GLY A 214 -7.62 23.02 31.01
CA GLY A 214 -6.97 23.16 32.30
C GLY A 214 -7.50 24.34 33.12
N VAL A 215 -7.85 25.46 32.46
CA VAL A 215 -8.28 26.69 33.14
C VAL A 215 -9.79 26.76 33.30
N TYR A 216 -10.55 26.39 32.26
CA TYR A 216 -12.00 26.63 32.19
C TYR A 216 -12.83 25.36 32.20
N GLY A 217 -12.22 24.17 32.13
CA GLY A 217 -12.94 22.89 32.08
C GLY A 217 -13.67 22.59 30.78
N GLU A 218 -13.66 23.53 29.82
CA GLU A 218 -14.31 23.42 28.50
C GLU A 218 -13.37 23.94 27.40
N VAL A 219 -13.61 23.53 26.15
CA VAL A 219 -12.79 23.95 25.01
C VAL A 219 -13.45 25.13 24.31
N TYR A 220 -12.86 26.32 24.44
CA TYR A 220 -13.37 27.56 23.84
C TYR A 220 -12.74 27.85 22.48
N THR A 221 -11.54 27.32 22.23
CA THR A 221 -10.78 27.57 21.00
C THR A 221 -10.86 26.34 20.07
N PRO A 222 -11.90 26.22 19.21
CA PRO A 222 -11.97 25.11 18.27
C PRO A 222 -10.88 25.22 17.21
N THR A 223 -10.25 24.10 16.87
CA THR A 223 -9.25 24.05 15.80
C THR A 223 -9.95 24.33 14.46
N PRO A 224 -9.51 25.33 13.67
CA PRO A 224 -10.11 25.64 12.36
C PRO A 224 -9.65 24.64 11.29
N THR A 225 -9.99 23.37 11.46
CA THR A 225 -9.52 22.23 10.64
C THR A 225 -9.74 22.43 9.14
N LYS A 226 -10.88 23.00 8.74
CA LYS A 226 -11.21 23.27 7.32
C LYS A 226 -10.25 24.27 6.69
N TRP A 227 -9.93 25.35 7.40
CA TRP A 227 -9.03 26.39 6.90
C TRP A 227 -7.59 25.91 6.80
N ILE A 228 -7.14 25.12 7.78
CA ILE A 228 -5.81 24.50 7.73
C ILE A 228 -5.71 23.58 6.52
N ARG A 229 -6.72 22.73 6.25
CA ARG A 229 -6.74 21.86 5.07
C ARG A 229 -6.77 22.62 3.74
N ILE A 230 -7.49 23.73 3.67
CA ILE A 230 -7.49 24.59 2.47
C ILE A 230 -6.10 25.17 2.25
N ALA A 231 -5.44 25.66 3.30
CA ALA A 231 -4.07 26.16 3.21
C ALA A 231 -3.09 25.07 2.78
N GLU A 232 -3.18 23.86 3.36
CA GLU A 232 -2.37 22.70 2.96
C GLU A 232 -2.59 22.32 1.48
N ALA A 233 -3.84 22.38 1.00
CA ALA A 233 -4.16 22.10 -0.40
C ALA A 233 -3.58 23.16 -1.35
N VAL A 234 -3.62 24.45 -0.96
CA VAL A 234 -3.01 25.54 -1.74
C VAL A 234 -1.48 25.36 -1.79
N ILE A 235 -0.85 25.11 -0.65
CA ILE A 235 0.60 24.84 -0.57
C ILE A 235 0.97 23.62 -1.41
N PHE A 236 0.16 22.57 -1.38
CA PHE A 236 0.36 21.38 -2.20
C PHE A 236 0.36 21.67 -3.70
N ILE A 237 -0.60 22.47 -4.18
CA ILE A 237 -0.67 22.87 -5.59
C ILE A 237 0.57 23.70 -5.98
N ILE A 238 0.98 24.64 -5.12
CA ILE A 238 2.20 25.42 -5.33
C ILE A 238 3.41 24.47 -5.40
N PHE A 239 3.51 23.51 -4.48
CA PHE A 239 4.62 22.57 -4.46
C PHE A 239 4.67 21.67 -5.69
N ILE A 240 3.53 21.13 -6.13
CA ILE A 240 3.44 20.39 -7.40
C ILE A 240 3.95 21.24 -8.56
N SER A 241 3.48 22.49 -8.65
CA SER A 241 3.84 23.38 -9.76
C SER A 241 5.34 23.68 -9.83
N LEU A 242 5.98 23.74 -8.66
CA LEU A 242 7.41 24.00 -8.52
C LEU A 242 8.27 22.74 -8.68
N TYR A 243 7.82 21.59 -8.19
CA TYR A 243 8.64 20.37 -8.08
C TYR A 243 8.69 19.56 -9.36
N LEU A 244 7.55 19.36 -10.03
CA LEU A 244 7.47 18.38 -11.11
C LEU A 244 8.28 18.82 -12.34
N PRO A 245 8.85 17.87 -13.09
CA PRO A 245 9.40 18.15 -14.42
C PRO A 245 8.25 18.36 -15.43
N PRO A 246 8.48 19.03 -16.56
CA PRO A 246 7.47 19.20 -17.61
C PRO A 246 6.91 17.85 -18.05
N VAL A 247 5.58 17.69 -18.01
CA VAL A 247 4.92 16.42 -18.32
C VAL A 247 4.48 16.39 -19.78
N PRO A 248 4.98 15.46 -20.61
CA PRO A 248 4.49 15.28 -21.97
C PRO A 248 3.09 14.68 -21.94
N THR A 249 2.15 15.30 -22.65
CA THR A 249 0.79 14.80 -22.86
C THR A 249 0.50 14.73 -24.37
N PRO A 250 -0.48 13.92 -24.81
CA PRO A 250 -0.85 13.83 -26.23
C PRO A 250 -1.24 15.17 -26.88
N LEU A 251 -1.61 16.17 -26.07
CA LEU A 251 -2.05 17.50 -26.51
C LEU A 251 -0.97 18.59 -26.34
N GLY A 252 0.22 18.24 -25.86
CA GLY A 252 1.33 19.16 -25.61
C GLY A 252 2.05 18.89 -24.29
N THR A 253 2.95 19.78 -23.88
CA THR A 253 3.70 19.65 -22.61
C THR A 253 3.08 20.54 -21.53
N ILE A 254 2.72 19.96 -20.38
CA ILE A 254 2.30 20.74 -19.21
C ILE A 254 3.56 21.38 -18.59
N PRO A 255 3.65 22.73 -18.53
CA PRO A 255 4.86 23.40 -18.09
C PRO A 255 4.93 23.45 -16.56
N PHE A 256 5.65 22.51 -15.97
CA PHE A 256 6.09 22.59 -14.58
C PHE A 256 7.49 23.19 -14.49
N LEU A 257 7.84 23.77 -13.34
CA LEU A 257 9.07 24.58 -13.20
C LEU A 257 10.35 23.77 -12.94
N ASP A 258 10.24 22.47 -12.70
CA ASP A 258 11.36 21.54 -12.43
C ASP A 258 12.39 22.05 -11.42
N ARG A 259 11.93 22.69 -10.35
CA ARG A 259 12.79 23.20 -9.26
C ARG A 259 12.96 22.15 -8.18
N SER A 260 13.22 20.91 -8.59
CA SER A 260 13.44 19.80 -7.66
C SER A 260 14.62 20.07 -6.70
N ASP A 261 15.57 20.92 -7.08
CA ASP A 261 16.68 21.37 -6.24
C ASP A 261 16.24 22.16 -5.01
N LEU A 262 15.25 23.05 -5.16
CA LEU A 262 14.71 23.83 -4.03
C LEU A 262 14.13 22.93 -2.94
N PHE A 263 13.53 21.81 -3.36
CA PHE A 263 12.98 20.85 -2.43
C PHE A 263 14.06 20.09 -1.68
N ASN A 264 15.10 19.63 -2.41
CA ASN A 264 16.17 18.86 -1.81
C ASN A 264 17.01 19.69 -0.84
N GLN A 265 17.27 20.95 -1.18
CA GLN A 265 18.16 21.80 -0.41
C GLN A 265 17.46 22.55 0.72
N TYR A 266 16.17 22.87 0.57
CA TYR A 266 15.47 23.74 1.52
C TYR A 266 14.18 23.15 2.05
N ILE A 267 13.20 22.85 1.17
CA ILE A 267 11.84 22.54 1.64
C ILE A 267 11.81 21.25 2.47
N ASN A 268 12.52 20.21 2.05
CA ASN A 268 12.61 18.96 2.82
C ASN A 268 13.29 19.20 4.18
N TRP A 269 14.35 20.00 4.22
CA TRP A 269 15.06 20.32 5.47
C TRP A 269 14.21 21.15 6.42
N VAL A 270 13.44 22.11 5.91
CA VAL A 270 12.48 22.89 6.73
C VAL A 270 11.37 21.98 7.25
N SER A 271 10.80 21.14 6.40
CA SER A 271 9.79 20.14 6.74
C SER A 271 10.29 19.21 7.85
N LEU A 272 11.52 18.71 7.72
CA LEU A 272 12.21 17.89 8.71
C LEU A 272 12.46 18.67 10.01
N GLY A 273 12.92 19.92 9.93
CA GLY A 273 13.14 20.79 11.07
C GLY A 273 11.86 21.00 11.89
N VAL A 274 10.72 21.26 11.21
CA VAL A 274 9.40 21.34 11.85
C VAL A 274 9.08 20.05 12.60
N VAL A 275 9.35 18.88 12.01
CA VAL A 275 9.08 17.58 12.66
C VAL A 275 9.94 17.39 13.90
N VAL A 276 11.24 17.68 13.81
CA VAL A 276 12.17 17.54 14.93
C VAL A 276 11.79 18.48 16.07
N ILE A 277 11.48 19.74 15.76
CA ILE A 277 11.03 20.73 16.76
C ILE A 277 9.76 20.25 17.46
N LEU A 278 8.74 19.83 16.71
CA LEU A 278 7.49 19.33 17.32
C LEU A 278 7.72 18.09 18.20
N THR A 279 8.61 17.19 17.76
CA THR A 279 8.95 15.98 18.53
C THR A 279 9.70 16.34 19.83
N LEU A 280 10.65 17.28 19.76
CA LEU A 280 11.39 17.77 20.92
C LEU A 280 10.48 18.50 21.91
N VAL A 281 9.62 19.40 21.43
CA VAL A 281 8.66 20.13 22.26
C VAL A 281 7.72 19.15 22.97
N LYS A 282 7.22 18.13 22.26
CA LYS A 282 6.39 17.09 22.87
C LYS A 282 7.12 16.36 24.00
N LYS A 283 8.38 15.97 23.76
CA LYS A 283 9.21 15.28 24.77
C LYS A 283 9.47 16.16 25.98
N LEU A 284 9.75 17.45 25.77
CA LEU A 284 9.98 18.43 26.84
C LEU A 284 8.73 18.68 27.68
N LEU A 285 7.54 18.68 27.05
CA LEU A 285 6.27 18.90 27.74
C LEU A 285 5.73 17.65 28.46
N GLY A 286 6.42 16.50 28.37
CA GLY A 286 6.01 15.28 29.09
C GLY A 286 4.63 14.75 28.69
N VAL A 287 4.16 15.05 27.47
CA VAL A 287 2.85 14.59 26.97
C VAL A 287 2.96 13.12 26.61
N GLU A 288 2.82 12.24 27.61
CA GLU A 288 3.31 10.87 27.51
C GLU A 288 2.28 9.87 26.97
N ASN A 289 0.96 10.07 27.11
CA ASN A 289 -0.01 9.08 26.64
C ASN A 289 -1.30 9.76 26.15
N ASP A 290 -1.93 9.20 25.11
CA ASP A 290 -3.27 9.53 24.60
C ASP A 290 -3.53 10.88 23.93
N THR A 291 -2.56 11.37 23.16
CA THR A 291 -2.83 12.44 22.20
C THR A 291 -2.40 12.03 20.80
N THR A 292 -3.04 12.64 19.80
CA THR A 292 -2.98 12.44 18.33
C THR A 292 -1.58 12.37 17.68
N LEU A 293 -0.51 12.34 18.48
CA LEU A 293 0.90 12.34 18.10
C LEU A 293 1.71 11.13 18.63
N GLY A 294 1.16 10.28 19.50
CA GLY A 294 1.61 8.90 19.82
C GLY A 294 2.96 8.62 20.47
N GLY A 295 3.15 7.37 20.90
CA GLY A 295 4.22 6.93 21.81
C GLY A 295 5.61 6.75 21.17
N ALA A 296 6.56 6.20 21.93
CA ALA A 296 7.96 6.02 21.51
C ALA A 296 8.14 5.23 20.20
N SER A 297 7.25 4.27 19.91
CA SER A 297 7.21 3.57 18.63
C SER A 297 7.01 4.52 17.44
N ASN A 298 6.23 5.58 17.61
CA ASN A 298 6.00 6.57 16.56
C ASN A 298 7.22 7.44 16.31
N ILE A 299 7.99 7.77 17.35
CA ILE A 299 9.23 8.55 17.20
C ILE A 299 10.27 7.73 16.43
N VAL A 300 10.36 6.43 16.71
CA VAL A 300 11.24 5.51 15.97
C VAL A 300 10.78 5.36 14.52
N ILE A 301 9.47 5.19 14.30
CA ILE A 301 8.87 5.12 12.96
C ILE A 301 9.16 6.42 12.20
N VAL A 302 8.85 7.59 12.76
CA VAL A 302 9.10 8.92 12.16
C VAL A 302 10.60 9.17 11.93
N GLY A 303 11.47 8.76 12.85
CA GLY A 303 12.92 8.90 12.71
C GLY A 303 13.49 8.07 11.57
N MET A 304 13.12 6.79 11.48
CA MET A 304 13.53 5.92 10.35
C MET A 304 12.99 6.45 9.01
N PHE A 305 11.80 7.01 9.05
CA PHE A 305 11.13 7.64 7.93
C PHE A 305 11.82 8.93 7.45
N LEU A 306 12.35 9.75 8.35
CA LEU A 306 13.19 10.89 7.99
C LEU A 306 14.55 10.47 7.42
N VAL A 307 15.14 9.37 7.93
CA VAL A 307 16.34 8.78 7.36
C VAL A 307 16.09 8.35 5.91
N VAL A 308 14.96 7.70 5.63
CA VAL A 308 14.57 7.29 4.27
C VAL A 308 14.60 8.47 3.29
N GLU A 309 14.03 9.61 3.70
CA GLU A 309 13.92 10.80 2.85
C GLU A 309 15.28 11.46 2.59
N LEU A 310 16.16 11.50 3.60
CA LEU A 310 17.52 12.06 3.46
C LEU A 310 18.37 11.31 2.44
N PHE A 311 18.21 9.99 2.38
CA PHE A 311 18.99 9.13 1.51
C PHE A 311 18.30 8.82 0.18
N PHE A 312 17.06 9.27 -0.04
CA PHE A 312 16.32 8.99 -1.28
C PHE A 312 16.99 9.54 -2.55
N LYS A 313 17.92 10.49 -2.43
CA LYS A 313 18.71 11.01 -3.56
C LYS A 313 20.19 10.59 -3.55
N THR A 314 20.53 9.60 -2.73
CA THR A 314 21.85 8.93 -2.81
C THR A 314 21.80 7.78 -3.82
N ASP A 315 22.80 6.90 -3.78
CA ASP A 315 22.92 5.73 -4.64
C ASP A 315 21.60 4.93 -4.75
N LEU A 316 21.25 4.50 -5.97
CA LEU A 316 20.02 3.75 -6.28
C LEU A 316 19.84 2.52 -5.35
N LEU A 317 20.94 1.88 -4.97
CA LEU A 317 20.96 0.72 -4.09
C LEU A 317 20.51 1.11 -2.67
N ILE A 318 20.99 2.25 -2.17
CA ILE A 318 20.59 2.78 -0.86
C ILE A 318 19.09 3.11 -0.86
N VAL A 319 18.62 3.80 -1.90
CA VAL A 319 17.19 4.12 -2.09
C VAL A 319 16.33 2.86 -2.05
N THR A 320 16.74 1.85 -2.82
CA THR A 320 16.03 0.57 -2.89
C THR A 320 15.98 -0.10 -1.51
N LEU A 321 17.13 -0.24 -0.83
CA LEU A 321 17.22 -0.87 0.48
C LEU A 321 16.34 -0.19 1.53
N ILE A 322 16.33 1.14 1.50
CA ILE A 322 15.54 1.97 2.40
C ILE A 322 14.03 1.79 2.17
N ILE A 323 13.60 1.75 0.91
CA ILE A 323 12.19 1.51 0.57
C ILE A 323 11.77 0.10 1.00
N TRP A 324 12.65 -0.89 0.81
CA TRP A 324 12.44 -2.24 1.32
C TRP A 324 12.32 -2.27 2.85
N LEU A 325 13.18 -1.54 3.57
CA LEU A 325 13.08 -1.42 5.02
C LEU A 325 11.73 -0.81 5.45
N ALA A 326 11.30 0.27 4.79
CA ALA A 326 10.01 0.90 5.05
C ALA A 326 8.84 -0.06 4.79
N PHE A 327 8.90 -0.83 3.69
CA PHE A 327 7.93 -1.88 3.40
C PHE A 327 7.91 -2.97 4.48
N LEU A 328 9.07 -3.47 4.91
CA LEU A 328 9.16 -4.50 5.95
C LEU A 328 8.58 -4.04 7.28
N LEU A 329 8.82 -2.79 7.67
CA LEU A 329 8.20 -2.21 8.86
C LEU A 329 6.69 -2.13 8.73
N TYR A 330 6.19 -1.61 7.60
CA TYR A 330 4.74 -1.53 7.35
C TYR A 330 4.10 -2.92 7.35
N ALA A 331 4.71 -3.89 6.66
CA ALA A 331 4.28 -5.28 6.63
C ALA A 331 4.28 -5.90 8.03
N SER A 332 5.28 -5.62 8.86
CA SER A 332 5.36 -6.11 10.25
C SER A 332 4.21 -5.59 11.11
N VAL A 333 3.90 -4.28 10.99
CA VAL A 333 2.76 -3.66 11.69
C VAL A 333 1.44 -4.25 11.18
N PHE A 334 1.31 -4.45 9.87
CA PHE A 334 0.14 -5.09 9.27
C PHE A 334 -0.04 -6.52 9.79
N ILE A 335 1.02 -7.34 9.76
CA ILE A 335 0.99 -8.74 10.22
C ILE A 335 0.67 -8.80 11.71
N ALA A 336 1.29 -7.97 12.55
CA ALA A 336 1.02 -7.94 13.98
C ALA A 336 -0.46 -7.61 14.27
N ASN A 337 -1.02 -6.62 13.57
CA ASN A 337 -2.44 -6.27 13.71
C ASN A 337 -3.36 -7.34 13.12
N PHE A 338 -2.99 -7.97 12.00
CA PHE A 338 -3.73 -9.07 11.42
C PHE A 338 -3.77 -10.28 12.35
N LEU A 339 -2.65 -10.60 13.01
CA LEU A 339 -2.60 -11.69 13.99
C LEU A 339 -3.50 -11.41 15.21
N ARG A 340 -3.58 -10.16 15.67
CA ARG A 340 -4.47 -9.73 16.76
C ARG A 340 -5.94 -9.62 16.37
N ALA A 341 -6.22 -9.33 15.10
CA ALA A 341 -7.58 -9.12 14.61
C ALA A 341 -8.42 -10.41 14.74
N SER A 342 -9.61 -10.26 15.32
CA SER A 342 -10.59 -11.34 15.42
C SER A 342 -11.07 -11.77 14.03
N PRO A 343 -11.28 -13.08 13.77
CA PRO A 343 -11.88 -13.56 12.54
C PRO A 343 -13.41 -13.35 12.49
N ARG A 344 -14.02 -12.89 13.60
CA ARG A 344 -15.47 -12.60 13.68
C ARG A 344 -15.74 -11.13 13.35
N GLU A 345 -16.96 -10.86 12.90
CA GLU A 345 -17.45 -9.50 12.72
C GLU A 345 -17.40 -8.77 14.08
N MET A 346 -16.67 -7.66 14.14
CA MET A 346 -16.75 -6.73 15.28
C MET A 346 -17.86 -5.73 15.00
N TYR A 347 -18.67 -5.45 16.01
CA TYR A 347 -19.87 -4.62 15.96
C TYR A 347 -19.57 -3.16 15.65
#